data_AF-A0A3D5BTH1-F1
#
_entry.id   AF-A0A3D5BTH1-F1
#
_cell.length_a   1.000
_cell.length_b   1.000
_cell.length_c   1.000
_cell.angle_alpha   90.00
_cell.angle_beta   90.00
_cell.angle_gamma   90.00
#
_symmetry.space_group_name_H-M   'P 1'
#
loop_
_entity.id
_entity.type
_entity.pdbx_description
1 polymer ?
#
loop_
_entity_poly.entity_id
_entity_poly.type
_entity_poly.pdbx_seq_one_letter_code
_entity_poly.pdbx_strand_id
1 'polypeptide(L)'
;MEEPAQRTETTAAEEPVVIPPNLKLRLERCPKCAYERRKGDDDFASPFECPKCGVVYALAMEEVRRRDRGQELQDEAEADELRRLAQAQDENIRSTQVGSAMFVGDEKSRVWVIVAGVLILAAVCAYFFL
;
A
#
# COMPACT_ATOMS: atom_id res chain seq x y z
N MET A 1 -40.95 61.38 39.26
CA MET A 1 -41.78 60.56 38.36
C MET A 1 -40.96 60.37 37.09
N GLU A 2 -41.07 59.20 36.45
CA GLU A 2 -40.24 58.64 35.35
C GLU A 2 -38.97 57.94 35.88
N GLU A 3 -39.03 56.70 36.39
CA GLU A 3 -39.32 55.39 35.77
C GLU A 3 -38.14 54.85 34.91
N PRO A 4 -37.44 53.77 35.32
CA PRO A 4 -36.33 53.20 34.57
C PRO A 4 -36.82 52.21 33.50
N ALA A 5 -36.56 52.50 32.23
CA ALA A 5 -36.88 51.61 31.11
C ALA A 5 -35.87 50.47 30.99
N GLN A 6 -36.29 49.27 31.42
CA GLN A 6 -35.70 47.99 31.02
C GLN A 6 -35.90 47.77 29.51
N ARG A 7 -34.86 47.35 28.79
CA ARG A 7 -34.98 46.62 27.50
C ARG A 7 -33.96 45.50 27.49
N THR A 8 -34.37 44.34 28.02
CA THR A 8 -34.64 43.10 27.27
C THR A 8 -33.41 42.56 26.56
N GLU A 9 -32.73 41.64 27.25
CA GLU A 9 -31.95 40.57 26.66
C GLU A 9 -32.74 39.99 25.49
N THR A 10 -32.29 40.30 24.28
CA THR A 10 -32.84 39.68 23.09
C THR A 10 -32.23 38.29 23.07
N THR A 11 -33.00 37.31 23.55
CA THR A 11 -32.80 35.91 23.24
C THR A 11 -32.85 35.78 21.73
N ALA A 12 -31.68 35.90 21.10
CA ALA A 12 -31.47 35.52 19.71
C ALA A 12 -31.72 34.02 19.67
N ALA A 13 -32.96 33.67 19.38
CA ALA A 13 -33.37 32.32 19.02
C ALA A 13 -32.34 31.79 18.02
N GLU A 14 -31.65 30.72 18.41
CA GLU A 14 -30.78 29.96 17.53
C GLU A 14 -31.62 29.50 16.33
N GLU A 15 -31.59 30.27 15.25
CA GLU A 15 -32.01 29.76 13.96
C GLU A 15 -31.07 28.59 13.64
N PRO A 16 -31.60 27.37 13.41
CA PRO A 16 -30.76 26.24 13.07
C PRO A 16 -30.08 26.57 11.74
N VAL A 17 -28.76 26.77 11.79
CA VAL A 17 -27.94 26.97 10.58
C VAL A 17 -28.08 25.70 9.73
N VAL A 18 -28.95 25.75 8.72
CA VAL A 18 -29.18 24.64 7.80
C VAL A 18 -27.95 24.54 6.90
N ILE A 19 -26.97 23.75 7.34
CA ILE A 19 -25.76 23.47 6.56
C ILE A 19 -26.20 22.72 5.29
N PRO A 20 -25.94 23.27 4.09
CA PRO A 20 -26.36 22.64 2.84
C PRO A 20 -25.79 21.21 2.75
N PRO A 21 -26.57 20.25 2.24
CA PRO A 21 -26.20 18.82 2.25
C PRO A 21 -24.88 18.54 1.54
N ASN A 22 -24.53 19.37 0.56
CA ASN A 22 -23.34 19.27 -0.26
C ASN A 22 -22.05 19.71 0.47
N LEU A 23 -22.18 20.36 1.64
CA LEU A 23 -21.05 20.77 2.48
C LEU A 23 -20.85 19.87 3.71
N LYS A 24 -21.65 18.81 3.88
CA LYS A 24 -21.43 17.86 4.97
C LYS A 24 -20.21 16.99 4.67
N LEU A 25 -19.02 17.50 5.01
CA LEU A 25 -17.81 16.70 5.24
C LEU A 25 -18.00 15.87 6.53
N ARG A 26 -19.02 15.01 6.54
CA ARG A 26 -19.27 14.07 7.64
C ARG A 26 -18.38 12.86 7.42
N LEU A 27 -17.22 12.90 8.06
CA LEU A 27 -16.40 11.70 8.20
C LEU A 27 -16.93 10.89 9.39
N GLU A 28 -17.44 9.68 9.10
CA GLU A 28 -17.88 8.72 10.12
C GLU A 28 -16.74 8.39 11.08
N ARG A 29 -15.51 8.32 10.58
CA ARG A 29 -14.31 8.02 11.37
C ARG A 29 -13.27 9.13 11.25
N CYS A 30 -12.79 9.61 12.38
CA CYS A 30 -11.76 10.64 12.42
C CYS A 30 -10.39 10.08 11.95
N PRO A 31 -9.71 10.71 10.99
CA PRO A 31 -8.39 10.25 10.52
C PRO A 31 -7.28 10.42 11.58
N LYS A 32 -7.46 11.32 12.56
CA LYS A 32 -6.44 11.61 13.59
C LYS A 32 -6.53 10.68 14.80
N CYS A 33 -7.72 10.46 15.33
CA CYS A 33 -7.93 9.70 16.58
C CYS A 33 -8.75 8.43 16.40
N ALA A 34 -9.11 8.09 15.15
CA ALA A 34 -9.90 6.92 14.77
C ALA A 34 -11.28 6.81 15.44
N TYR A 35 -11.76 7.90 16.07
CA TYR A 35 -13.08 7.94 16.72
C TYR A 35 -14.19 7.86 15.69
N GLU A 36 -15.16 6.99 15.95
CA GLU A 36 -16.39 6.86 15.17
C GLU A 36 -17.47 7.77 15.72
N ARG A 37 -17.97 8.69 14.88
CA ARG A 37 -19.05 9.61 15.22
C ARG A 37 -20.34 8.84 15.45
N ARG A 38 -21.08 9.24 16.47
CA ARG A 38 -22.41 8.74 16.82
C ARG A 38 -23.45 9.81 16.53
N LYS A 39 -24.71 9.40 16.37
CA LYS A 39 -25.83 10.31 16.06
C LYS A 39 -26.01 11.45 17.08
N GLY A 40 -25.64 11.24 18.34
CA GLY A 40 -25.72 12.27 19.39
C GLY A 40 -24.54 13.25 19.40
N ASP A 41 -23.49 13.01 18.61
CA ASP A 41 -22.32 13.90 18.59
C ASP A 41 -22.58 15.20 17.82
N ASP A 42 -23.59 15.19 16.96
CA ASP A 42 -24.03 16.37 16.20
C ASP A 42 -24.68 17.43 17.11
N ASP A 43 -25.08 17.07 18.34
CA ASP A 43 -25.72 18.00 19.28
C ASP A 43 -24.71 18.93 19.98
N PHE A 44 -23.43 18.55 20.02
CA PHE A 44 -22.39 19.28 20.75
C PHE A 44 -21.12 19.57 19.95
N ALA A 45 -20.92 18.92 18.80
CA ALA A 45 -19.76 19.17 17.94
C ALA A 45 -20.19 19.50 16.51
N SER A 46 -19.56 20.54 15.95
CA SER A 46 -19.80 20.95 14.58
C SER A 46 -19.53 19.79 13.61
N PRO A 47 -20.28 19.63 12.49
CA PRO A 47 -20.07 18.52 11.55
C PRO A 47 -18.68 18.47 10.92
N PHE A 48 -17.91 19.55 11.03
CA PHE A 48 -16.58 19.71 10.45
C PHE A 48 -15.44 19.35 11.41
N GLU A 49 -15.75 19.09 12.68
CA GLU A 49 -14.75 18.86 13.73
C GLU A 49 -14.97 17.51 14.42
N CYS A 50 -13.90 16.88 14.88
CA CYS A 50 -14.04 15.67 15.67
C CYS A 50 -14.43 16.00 17.13
N PRO A 51 -15.52 15.43 17.68
CA PRO A 51 -15.93 15.67 19.08
C PRO A 51 -14.87 15.25 20.11
N LYS A 52 -14.02 14.27 19.77
CA LYS A 52 -13.03 13.71 20.70
C LYS A 52 -11.70 14.48 20.72
N CYS A 53 -11.22 14.93 19.57
CA CYS A 53 -9.87 15.50 19.44
C CYS A 53 -9.84 16.94 18.88
N GLY A 54 -11.00 17.51 18.54
CA GLY A 54 -11.13 18.87 18.03
C GLY A 54 -10.49 19.11 16.67
N VAL A 55 -10.09 18.06 15.94
CA VAL A 55 -9.48 18.26 14.62
C VAL A 55 -10.53 18.69 13.61
N VAL A 56 -10.24 19.75 12.86
CA VAL A 56 -11.04 20.15 11.71
C VAL A 56 -10.74 19.20 10.55
N TYR A 57 -11.78 18.54 10.03
CA TYR A 57 -11.63 17.53 8.98
C TYR A 57 -10.97 18.06 7.70
N ALA A 58 -11.24 19.32 7.34
CA ALA A 58 -10.61 19.97 6.18
C ALA A 58 -9.08 20.02 6.30
N LEU A 59 -8.56 20.35 7.49
CA LEU A 59 -7.12 20.41 7.76
C LEU A 59 -6.51 19.00 7.84
N ALA A 60 -7.23 18.06 8.45
CA ALA A 60 -6.75 16.68 8.56
C ALA A 60 -6.61 16.01 7.18
N MET A 61 -7.55 16.26 6.27
CA MET A 61 -7.50 15.75 4.90
C MET A 61 -6.32 16.33 4.11
N GLU A 62 -6.00 17.61 4.30
CA GLU A 62 -4.88 18.23 3.62
C GLU A 62 -3.52 17.68 4.10
N GLU A 63 -3.40 17.40 5.39
CA GLU A 63 -2.19 16.78 5.96
C GLU A 63 -1.99 15.35 5.42
N VAL A 64 -3.06 14.56 5.32
CA VAL A 64 -3.00 13.22 4.72
C VAL A 64 -2.52 13.30 3.27
N ARG A 65 -3.08 14.20 2.46
CA ARG A 65 -2.63 14.40 1.07
C ARG A 65 -1.17 14.82 0.93
N ARG A 66 -0.65 15.58 1.90
CA ARG A 66 0.78 15.96 1.91
C ARG A 66 1.66 14.76 2.24
N ARG A 67 1.23 13.95 3.21
CA ARG A 67 1.93 12.73 3.61
C ARG A 67 1.98 11.70 2.49
N ASP A 68 0.85 11.46 1.83
CA ASP A 68 0.75 10.49 0.73
C ASP A 68 1.68 10.88 -0.43
N ARG A 69 1.72 12.16 -0.81
CA ARG A 69 2.68 12.67 -1.81
C ARG A 69 4.14 12.48 -1.40
N GLY A 70 4.44 12.65 -0.11
CA GLY A 70 5.79 12.41 0.41
C GLY A 70 6.19 10.93 0.35
N GLN A 71 5.25 10.03 0.61
CA GLN A 71 5.47 8.59 0.52
C GLN A 71 5.64 8.13 -0.93
N GLU A 72 4.79 8.60 -1.85
CA GLU A 72 4.88 8.27 -3.27
C GLU A 72 6.26 8.63 -3.87
N LEU A 73 6.80 9.80 -3.50
CA LEU A 73 8.14 10.22 -3.90
C LEU A 73 9.26 9.34 -3.32
N GLN A 74 9.10 8.85 -2.10
CA GLN A 74 10.07 7.93 -1.49
C GLN A 74 10.02 6.56 -2.16
N ASP A 75 8.81 6.05 -2.41
CA ASP A 75 8.59 4.77 -3.08
C ASP A 75 9.14 4.79 -4.51
N GLU A 76 8.97 5.92 -5.24
CA GLU A 76 9.56 6.10 -6.57
C GLU A 76 11.10 6.11 -6.52
N ALA A 77 11.70 6.81 -5.55
CA ALA A 77 13.15 6.84 -5.38
C ALA A 77 13.73 5.46 -5.02
N GLU A 78 13.06 4.71 -4.14
CA GLU A 78 13.45 3.35 -3.77
C GLU A 78 13.31 2.39 -4.98
N ALA A 79 12.23 2.52 -5.75
CA ALA A 79 12.03 1.72 -6.96
C ALA A 79 13.12 1.97 -8.00
N ASP A 80 13.56 3.23 -8.18
CA ASP A 80 14.65 3.59 -9.07
C ASP A 80 16.01 3.08 -8.59
N GLU A 81 16.28 3.09 -7.28
CA GLU A 81 17.46 2.47 -6.70
C GLU A 81 17.47 0.96 -6.96
N LEU A 82 16.34 0.29 -6.73
CA LEU A 82 16.19 -1.14 -6.97
C LEU A 82 16.46 -1.51 -8.45
N ARG A 83 15.95 -0.70 -9.39
CA ARG A 83 16.21 -0.88 -10.83
C ARG A 83 17.69 -0.78 -11.17
N ARG A 84 18.42 0.17 -10.56
CA ARG A 84 19.88 0.32 -10.77
C ARG A 84 20.66 -0.88 -10.22
N LEU A 85 20.30 -1.36 -9.03
CA LEU A 85 20.95 -2.53 -8.44
C LEU A 85 20.72 -3.80 -9.29
N ALA A 86 19.50 -3.98 -9.81
CA ALA A 86 19.19 -5.10 -10.68
C ALA A 86 20.03 -5.07 -11.98
N GLN A 87 20.18 -3.90 -12.60
CA GLN A 87 21.06 -3.74 -13.78
C GLN A 87 22.52 -4.05 -13.47
N ALA A 88 23.04 -3.61 -12.32
CA ALA A 88 24.41 -3.89 -11.90
C ALA A 88 24.66 -5.38 -11.62
N GLN A 89 23.67 -6.10 -11.06
CA GLN A 89 23.77 -7.55 -10.87
C GLN A 89 23.78 -8.31 -12.20
N ASP A 90 22.94 -7.93 -13.15
CA ASP A 90 22.89 -8.57 -14.48
C ASP A 90 24.21 -8.42 -15.25
N GLU A 91 24.87 -7.26 -15.18
CA GLU A 91 26.21 -7.09 -15.77
C GLU A 91 27.25 -8.00 -15.11
N ASN A 92 27.19 -8.14 -13.78
CA ASN A 92 28.12 -8.98 -13.04
C ASN A 92 27.92 -10.48 -13.37
N ILE A 93 26.67 -10.94 -13.42
CA ILE A 93 26.32 -12.32 -13.82
C ILE A 93 26.69 -12.57 -15.29
N ARG A 94 26.41 -11.63 -16.19
CA ARG A 94 26.80 -11.75 -17.61
C ARG A 94 28.31 -11.85 -17.77
N SER A 95 29.08 -11.07 -17.02
CA SER A 95 30.55 -11.12 -17.07
C SER A 95 31.14 -12.46 -16.57
N THR A 96 30.46 -13.13 -15.63
CA THR A 96 30.88 -14.44 -15.11
C THR A 96 30.39 -15.60 -15.97
N GLN A 97 29.22 -15.49 -16.62
CA GLN A 97 28.61 -16.58 -17.39
C GLN A 97 29.23 -16.83 -18.78
N VAL A 98 29.92 -15.86 -19.40
CA VAL A 98 30.61 -16.09 -20.68
C VAL A 98 31.78 -17.09 -20.54
N GLY A 99 32.21 -17.39 -19.31
CA GLY A 99 33.22 -18.43 -19.03
C GLY A 99 32.69 -19.79 -18.53
N SER A 100 31.38 -19.93 -18.23
CA SER A 100 30.87 -21.08 -17.46
C SER A 100 29.90 -22.02 -18.19
N ALA A 101 29.67 -21.85 -19.48
CA ALA A 101 28.77 -22.73 -20.25
C ALA A 101 29.33 -24.14 -20.56
N MET A 102 30.47 -24.54 -19.96
CA MET A 102 31.09 -25.85 -20.20
C MET A 102 31.09 -26.81 -19.01
N PHE A 103 30.22 -26.70 -18.00
CA PHE A 103 30.20 -27.71 -16.93
C PHE A 103 28.79 -28.03 -16.41
N VAL A 104 28.03 -28.79 -17.21
CA VAL A 104 26.93 -29.62 -16.70
C VAL A 104 27.37 -31.08 -16.76
N GLY A 105 27.98 -31.54 -15.66
CA GLY A 105 27.92 -32.92 -15.16
C GLY A 105 28.34 -34.07 -16.08
N ASP A 106 29.62 -34.14 -16.47
CA ASP A 106 30.19 -35.26 -17.23
C ASP A 106 30.19 -36.61 -16.45
N GLU A 107 30.15 -36.59 -15.11
CA GLU A 107 30.25 -37.83 -14.32
C GLU A 107 28.96 -38.67 -14.28
N LYS A 108 27.78 -38.04 -14.17
CA LYS A 108 26.50 -38.79 -14.19
C LYS A 108 26.12 -39.23 -15.60
N SER A 109 26.46 -38.45 -16.64
CA SER A 109 26.08 -38.79 -18.02
C SER A 109 26.81 -40.05 -18.51
N ARG A 110 28.09 -40.22 -18.16
CA ARG A 110 28.89 -41.39 -18.56
C ARG A 110 28.32 -42.70 -18.00
N VAL A 111 27.86 -42.71 -16.76
CA VAL A 111 27.26 -43.91 -16.14
C VAL A 111 25.98 -44.31 -16.88
N TRP A 112 25.10 -43.35 -17.19
CA TRP A 112 23.86 -43.63 -17.92
C TRP A 112 24.12 -44.08 -19.36
N VAL A 113 25.12 -43.52 -20.03
CA VAL A 113 25.52 -43.95 -21.39
C VAL A 113 26.04 -45.39 -21.38
N ILE A 114 26.87 -45.76 -20.40
CA ILE A 114 27.37 -47.14 -20.27
C ILE A 114 26.22 -48.11 -19.98
N VAL A 115 25.32 -47.78 -19.04
CA VAL A 115 24.17 -48.63 -18.69
C VAL A 115 23.24 -48.81 -19.88
N ALA A 116 22.94 -47.73 -20.61
CA ALA A 116 22.12 -47.79 -21.83
C ALA A 116 22.79 -48.64 -22.91
N GLY A 117 24.11 -48.49 -23.11
CA GLY A 117 24.88 -49.28 -24.07
C GLY A 117 24.84 -50.77 -23.77
N VAL A 118 25.03 -51.17 -22.51
CA VAL A 118 24.99 -52.58 -22.09
C VAL A 118 23.59 -53.19 -22.27
N LEU A 119 22.52 -52.44 -21.94
CA LEU A 119 21.15 -52.91 -22.13
C LEU A 119 20.81 -53.13 -23.61
N ILE A 120 21.21 -52.20 -24.48
CA ILE A 120 21.01 -52.34 -25.93
C ILE A 120 21.80 -53.54 -26.46
N LEU A 121 23.06 -53.70 -26.06
CA LEU A 121 23.88 -54.85 -26.47
C LEU A 121 23.25 -56.18 -26.03
N ALA A 122 22.77 -56.27 -24.79
CA ALA A 122 22.11 -57.47 -24.27
C ALA A 122 20.82 -57.80 -25.04
N ALA A 123 20.01 -56.78 -25.38
CA ALA A 123 18.80 -56.96 -26.18
C ALA A 123 19.12 -57.44 -27.61
N VAL A 124 20.16 -56.88 -28.24
CA VAL A 124 20.61 -57.31 -29.57
C VAL A 124 21.12 -58.75 -29.53
N CYS A 125 21.94 -59.11 -28.54
CA CYS A 125 22.37 -60.50 -28.36
C CYS A 125 21.19 -61.45 -28.17
N ALA A 126 20.23 -61.11 -27.31
CA ALA A 126 19.04 -61.92 -27.11
C ALA A 126 18.22 -62.09 -28.39
N TYR A 127 18.10 -61.04 -29.22
CA TYR A 127 17.40 -61.10 -30.51
C TYR A 127 18.12 -61.97 -31.54
N PHE A 128 19.45 -61.97 -31.58
CA PHE A 128 20.21 -62.82 -32.52
C PHE A 128 20.28 -64.30 -32.13
N PHE A 129 20.07 -64.62 -30.84
CA PHE A 129 20.09 -65.97 -30.31
C PHE A 129 18.68 -66.59 -30.13
N LEU A 130 17.63 -65.90 -30.58
CA LEU A 130 16.22 -66.33 -30.53
C LEU A 130 15.69 -66.55 -31.95
#